data_AF-A0A7Z7FVW0-F1
#
_entry.id   AF-A0A7Z7FVW0-F1
#
_cell.length_a   1.000
_cell.length_b   1.000
_cell.length_c   1.000
_cell.angle_alpha   90.00
_cell.angle_beta   90.00
_cell.angle_gamma   90.00
#
_symmetry.space_group_name_H-M   'P 1'
#
loop_
_entity.id
_entity.type
_entity.pdbx_description
1 polymer ?
#
loop_
_entity_poly.entity_id
_entity_poly.type
_entity_poly.pdbx_seq_one_letter_code
_entity_poly.pdbx_strand_id
1 'polypeptide(L)'
;MRGGQQNGVTAGILRGLLEAGGQSALTLAVMGFAGLVVCLAAGSYDGIPTMIGWFMLSAAAAIVTTVIVMAGGLPLRLIPRARHFWRDHAELAFVGMSAGAALIVGSLVLAARTTISDDFGERFDVLEPNPWTLLAGWLLLAFSCAHVRWPREWSRRRAGKSSVRF
;
A
#
# COMPACT_ATOMS: atom_id res chain seq x y z
N MET A 1 -32.90 31.93 -1.04
CA MET A 1 -32.81 30.45 -1.11
C MET A 1 -31.44 29.93 -1.61
N ARG A 2 -30.31 30.64 -1.40
CA ARG A 2 -28.96 30.24 -1.87
C ARG A 2 -28.12 29.42 -0.86
N GLY A 3 -28.54 29.32 0.40
CA GLY A 3 -27.75 28.69 1.48
C GLY A 3 -27.75 27.15 1.50
N GLY A 4 -28.79 26.50 0.97
CA GLY A 4 -28.88 25.02 0.97
C GLY A 4 -27.96 24.33 -0.04
N GLN A 5 -27.65 25.01 -1.15
CA GLN A 5 -26.85 24.43 -2.24
C GLN A 5 -25.34 24.53 -1.96
N GLN A 6 -24.89 25.57 -1.25
CA GLN A 6 -23.47 25.71 -0.84
C GLN A 6 -23.06 24.66 0.20
N ASN A 7 -23.94 24.36 1.17
CA ASN A 7 -23.67 23.36 2.21
C ASN A 7 -23.51 21.94 1.65
N GLY A 8 -24.23 21.60 0.58
CA GLY A 8 -24.08 20.31 -0.10
C GLY A 8 -22.75 20.18 -0.86
N VAL A 9 -22.26 21.28 -1.45
CA VAL A 9 -20.99 21.31 -2.19
C VAL A 9 -19.79 21.24 -1.24
N THR A 10 -19.78 22.02 -0.16
CA THR A 10 -18.70 21.96 0.85
C THR A 10 -18.65 20.61 1.55
N ALA A 11 -19.79 20.03 1.93
CA ALA A 11 -19.84 18.68 2.52
C ALA A 11 -19.36 17.59 1.54
N GLY A 12 -19.65 17.74 0.24
CA GLY A 12 -19.17 16.84 -0.81
C GLY A 12 -17.65 16.92 -1.01
N ILE A 13 -17.09 18.13 -1.03
CA ILE A 13 -15.65 18.37 -1.14
C ILE A 13 -14.91 17.83 0.09
N LEU A 14 -15.41 18.09 1.30
CA LEU A 14 -14.80 17.64 2.55
C LEU A 14 -14.76 16.10 2.63
N ARG A 15 -15.84 15.43 2.20
CA ARG A 15 -15.87 13.95 2.11
C ARG A 15 -14.89 13.42 1.07
N GLY A 16 -14.83 14.05 -0.10
CA GLY A 16 -13.87 13.68 -1.14
C GLY A 16 -12.42 13.79 -0.67
N LEU A 17 -12.09 14.85 0.07
CA LEU A 17 -10.78 15.06 0.68
C LEU A 17 -10.47 14.03 1.76
N LEU A 18 -11.42 13.73 2.66
CA LEU A 18 -11.24 12.72 3.70
C LEU A 18 -11.05 11.31 3.13
N GLU A 19 -11.78 10.97 2.08
CA GLU A 19 -11.64 9.68 1.41
C GLU A 19 -10.31 9.56 0.68
N ALA A 20 -9.90 10.62 -0.04
CA ALA A 20 -8.61 10.64 -0.72
C ALA A 20 -7.44 10.60 0.29
N GLY A 21 -7.54 11.37 1.37
CA GLY A 21 -6.55 11.41 2.46
C GLY A 21 -6.44 10.08 3.20
N GLY A 22 -7.57 9.43 3.47
CA GLY A 22 -7.61 8.09 4.08
C GLY A 22 -6.95 7.03 3.20
N GLN A 23 -7.19 7.07 1.89
CA GLN A 23 -6.56 6.14 0.93
C GLN A 23 -5.05 6.35 0.83
N SER A 24 -4.58 7.60 0.79
CA SER A 24 -3.14 7.89 0.77
C SER A 24 -2.46 7.47 2.08
N ALA A 25 -3.10 7.71 3.23
CA ALA A 25 -2.55 7.30 4.52
C ALA A 25 -2.46 5.77 4.65
N LEU A 26 -3.48 5.04 4.18
CA LEU A 26 -3.47 3.58 4.17
C LEU A 26 -2.38 3.02 3.25
N THR A 27 -2.25 3.57 2.04
CA THR A 27 -1.20 3.15 1.10
C THR A 27 0.19 3.38 1.68
N LEU A 28 0.40 4.55 2.28
CA LEU A 28 1.65 4.91 2.94
C LEU A 28 1.97 3.96 4.09
N ALA A 29 0.99 3.67 4.96
CA ALA A 29 1.17 2.78 6.10
C ALA A 29 1.50 1.34 5.67
N VAL A 30 0.79 0.81 4.66
CA VAL A 30 1.02 -0.56 4.17
C VAL A 30 2.39 -0.66 3.49
N MET A 31 2.75 0.29 2.64
CA MET A 31 4.06 0.32 1.98
C MET A 31 5.20 0.49 2.98
N GLY A 32 5.04 1.38 3.98
CA GLY A 32 6.04 1.60 5.02
C GLY A 32 6.21 0.39 5.93
N PHE A 33 5.12 -0.33 6.22
CA PHE A 33 5.21 -1.60 6.95
C PHE A 33 5.89 -2.69 6.10
N ALA A 34 5.49 -2.84 4.84
CA ALA A 34 6.09 -3.83 3.93
C ALA A 34 7.59 -3.59 3.73
N GLY A 35 8.01 -2.34 3.55
CA GLY A 35 9.43 -1.98 3.42
C GLY A 35 10.22 -2.27 4.68
N LEU A 36 9.62 -2.05 5.85
CA LEU A 36 10.27 -2.34 7.12
C LEU A 36 10.44 -3.85 7.31
N VAL A 37 9.44 -4.66 6.94
CA VAL A 37 9.55 -6.12 6.94
C VAL A 37 10.65 -6.60 6.00
N VAL A 38 10.75 -6.01 4.80
CA VAL A 38 11.83 -6.35 3.85
C VAL A 38 13.20 -5.99 4.43
N CYS A 39 13.34 -4.79 5.01
CA CYS A 39 14.60 -4.37 5.63
C CYS A 39 14.99 -5.27 6.81
N LEU A 40 14.04 -5.66 7.66
CA LEU A 40 14.27 -6.58 8.78
C LEU A 40 14.62 -7.99 8.32
N ALA A 41 14.05 -8.45 7.21
CA ALA A 41 14.27 -9.79 6.68
C ALA A 41 15.59 -9.90 5.89
N ALA A 42 15.97 -8.83 5.19
CA ALA A 42 17.12 -8.81 4.29
C ALA A 42 18.40 -8.21 4.92
N GLY A 43 18.24 -7.28 5.86
CA GLY A 43 19.33 -6.48 6.39
C GLY A 43 20.03 -7.11 7.59
N SER A 44 21.35 -6.93 7.65
CA SER A 44 22.16 -7.23 8.83
C SER A 44 21.93 -6.20 9.92
N TYR A 45 21.67 -6.67 11.14
CA TYR A 45 21.49 -5.81 12.29
C TYR A 45 22.83 -5.49 12.96
N ASP A 46 23.21 -4.22 12.96
CA ASP A 46 24.44 -3.71 13.59
C ASP A 46 24.11 -2.61 14.63
N GLY A 47 23.03 -2.83 15.39
CA GLY A 47 22.63 -1.94 16.47
C GLY A 47 21.68 -0.81 16.07
N ILE A 48 21.53 0.18 16.97
CA ILE A 48 20.52 1.25 16.88
C ILE A 48 20.59 2.05 15.56
N PRO A 49 21.77 2.41 15.01
CA PRO A 49 21.85 3.16 13.76
C PRO A 49 21.21 2.42 12.57
N THR A 50 21.40 1.10 12.47
CA THR A 50 20.79 0.30 11.40
C THR A 50 19.27 0.27 11.49
N MET A 51 18.73 0.20 12.70
CA MET A 51 17.28 0.25 12.94
C MET A 51 16.68 1.60 12.51
N ILE A 52 17.32 2.72 12.87
CA ILE A 52 16.90 4.05 12.43
C ILE A 52 16.97 4.17 10.91
N GLY A 53 18.05 3.65 10.30
CA GLY A 53 18.23 3.61 8.86
C GLY A 53 17.10 2.87 8.14
N TRP A 54 16.70 1.69 8.62
CA TRP A 54 15.58 0.92 8.06
C TRP A 54 14.24 1.65 8.16
N PHE A 55 13.97 2.29 9.30
CA PHE A 55 12.76 3.11 9.45
C PHE A 55 12.73 4.27 8.46
N MET A 56 13.83 5.01 8.32
CA MET A 56 13.93 6.15 7.41
C MET A 56 13.84 5.70 5.94
N LEU A 57 14.55 4.64 5.57
CA LEU A 57 14.55 4.09 4.21
C LEU A 57 13.16 3.59 3.82
N SER A 58 12.51 2.83 4.71
CA SER A 58 11.16 2.33 4.47
C SER A 58 10.15 3.47 4.34
N ALA A 59 10.23 4.47 5.21
CA ALA A 59 9.37 5.65 5.14
C ALA A 59 9.58 6.41 3.82
N ALA A 60 10.83 6.65 3.42
CA ALA A 60 11.15 7.31 2.16
C ALA A 60 10.63 6.53 0.94
N ALA A 61 10.88 5.21 0.90
CA ALA A 61 10.38 4.34 -0.17
C ALA A 61 8.85 4.34 -0.24
N ALA A 62 8.17 4.30 0.91
CA ALA A 62 6.71 4.37 0.99
C ALA A 62 6.16 5.71 0.48
N ILE A 63 6.78 6.84 0.85
CA ILE A 63 6.39 8.17 0.37
C ILE A 63 6.52 8.23 -1.15
N VAL A 64 7.69 7.88 -1.69
CA VAL A 64 7.96 7.92 -3.14
C VAL A 64 6.99 7.01 -3.90
N THR A 65 6.79 5.78 -3.43
CA THR A 65 5.87 4.83 -4.07
C THR A 65 4.44 5.34 -4.04
N THR A 66 3.99 5.88 -2.90
CA THR A 66 2.64 6.42 -2.76
C THR A 66 2.41 7.59 -3.72
N VAL A 67 3.39 8.49 -3.85
CA VAL A 67 3.32 9.62 -4.79
C VAL A 67 3.24 9.14 -6.23
N ILE A 68 4.11 8.21 -6.64
CA ILE A 68 4.14 7.66 -8.00
C ILE A 68 2.81 6.98 -8.35
N VAL A 69 2.29 6.14 -7.46
CA VAL A 69 1.05 5.42 -7.72
C VAL A 69 -0.16 6.35 -7.70
N MET A 70 -0.18 7.39 -6.86
CA MET A 70 -1.23 8.41 -6.90
C MET A 70 -1.19 9.24 -8.19
N ALA A 71 0.00 9.59 -8.66
CA ALA A 71 0.18 10.25 -9.96
C ALA A 71 -0.26 9.33 -11.12
N GLY A 72 0.12 8.05 -11.07
CA GLY A 72 -0.28 7.03 -12.04
C GLY A 72 -1.76 6.62 -11.97
N GLY A 73 -2.42 6.84 -10.83
CA GLY A 73 -3.85 6.61 -10.65
C GLY A 73 -4.73 7.74 -11.18
N LEU A 74 -4.15 8.89 -11.52
CA LEU A 74 -4.85 10.02 -12.14
C LEU A 74 -5.50 9.66 -13.49
N PRO A 75 -4.84 9.00 -14.46
CA PRO A 75 -5.47 8.57 -15.71
C PRO A 75 -6.64 7.59 -15.48
N LEU A 76 -6.55 6.71 -14.48
CA LEU A 76 -7.64 5.81 -14.09
C LEU A 76 -8.89 6.57 -13.59
N ARG A 77 -8.71 7.76 -13.01
CA ARG A 77 -9.83 8.62 -12.55
C ARG A 77 -10.49 9.40 -13.69
N LEU A 78 -9.76 9.64 -14.78
CA LEU A 78 -10.24 10.36 -15.97
C LEU A 78 -11.09 9.48 -16.89
N ILE A 79 -10.91 8.16 -16.88
CA ILE A 79 -11.66 7.25 -17.75
C ILE A 79 -12.91 6.70 -17.02
N PRO A 80 -14.14 7.12 -17.40
CA PRO A 80 -15.37 6.70 -16.72
C PRO A 80 -15.66 5.20 -16.83
N ARG A 81 -15.18 4.51 -17.88
CA ARG A 81 -15.29 3.06 -18.02
C ARG A 81 -14.47 2.30 -16.97
N ALA A 82 -13.24 2.74 -16.72
CA ALA A 82 -12.41 2.18 -15.67
C ALA A 82 -13.05 2.42 -14.30
N ARG A 83 -13.61 3.61 -14.06
CA ARG A 83 -14.34 3.92 -12.83
C ARG A 83 -15.50 2.96 -12.55
N HIS A 84 -16.25 2.52 -13.57
CA HIS A 84 -17.35 1.58 -13.39
C HIS A 84 -16.84 0.15 -13.13
N PHE A 85 -15.84 -0.28 -13.91
CA PHE A 85 -15.22 -1.61 -13.76
C PHE A 85 -14.62 -1.82 -12.36
N TRP A 86 -13.89 -0.84 -11.86
CA TRP A 86 -13.30 -0.85 -10.51
C TRP A 86 -14.35 -0.76 -9.38
N ARG A 87 -15.55 -0.23 -9.66
CA ARG A 87 -16.62 -0.17 -8.68
C ARG A 87 -17.29 -1.53 -8.50
N ASP A 88 -17.38 -2.30 -9.57
CA ASP A 88 -18.01 -3.62 -9.56
C ASP A 88 -17.03 -4.74 -9.12
N HIS A 89 -15.71 -4.50 -9.20
CA HIS A 89 -14.68 -5.50 -8.89
C HIS A 89 -13.75 -5.09 -7.74
N ALA A 90 -14.29 -4.63 -6.62
CA ALA A 90 -13.49 -4.33 -5.42
C ALA A 90 -12.72 -5.57 -4.90
N GLU A 91 -13.20 -6.77 -5.20
CA GLU A 91 -12.54 -8.05 -4.88
C GLU A 91 -11.18 -8.20 -5.57
N LEU A 92 -11.02 -7.68 -6.80
CA LEU A 92 -9.73 -7.72 -7.51
C LEU A 92 -8.64 -6.95 -6.77
N ALA A 93 -8.99 -5.93 -5.99
CA ALA A 93 -8.03 -5.17 -5.21
C ALA A 93 -7.53 -5.98 -4.00
N PHE A 94 -8.38 -6.83 -3.40
CA PHE A 94 -7.97 -7.79 -2.37
C PHE A 94 -7.10 -8.91 -2.95
N VAL A 95 -7.48 -9.45 -4.10
CA VAL A 95 -6.68 -10.46 -4.81
C VAL A 95 -5.32 -9.87 -5.17
N GLY A 96 -5.27 -8.65 -5.70
CA GLY A 96 -4.04 -7.93 -6.01
C GLY A 96 -3.16 -7.65 -4.79
N MET A 97 -3.75 -7.25 -3.65
CA MET A 97 -3.01 -7.11 -2.39
C MET A 97 -2.40 -8.44 -1.94
N SER A 98 -3.20 -9.51 -1.94
CA SER A 98 -2.75 -10.84 -1.49
C SER A 98 -1.66 -11.40 -2.41
N ALA A 99 -1.81 -11.24 -3.73
CA ALA A 99 -0.81 -11.64 -4.71
C ALA A 99 0.47 -10.79 -4.59
N GLY A 100 0.36 -9.47 -4.40
CA GLY A 100 1.51 -8.59 -4.20
C GLY A 100 2.30 -8.93 -2.95
N ALA A 101 1.59 -9.17 -1.83
CA ALA A 101 2.22 -9.64 -0.59
C ALA A 101 2.88 -11.02 -0.78
N ALA A 102 2.22 -11.96 -1.45
CA ALA A 102 2.77 -13.28 -1.74
C ALA A 102 4.03 -13.20 -2.61
N LEU A 103 4.10 -12.27 -3.57
CA LEU A 103 5.30 -12.02 -4.38
C LEU A 103 6.44 -11.43 -3.56
N ILE A 104 6.15 -10.50 -2.64
CA ILE A 104 7.17 -9.96 -1.72
C ILE A 104 7.72 -11.09 -0.84
N VAL A 105 6.84 -11.90 -0.24
CA VAL A 105 7.27 -13.06 0.57
C VAL A 105 8.04 -14.07 -0.30
N GLY A 106 7.55 -14.37 -1.50
CA GLY A 106 8.22 -15.25 -2.45
C GLY A 106 9.62 -14.75 -2.84
N SER A 107 9.80 -13.43 -2.97
CA SER A 107 11.12 -12.83 -3.23
C SER A 107 12.11 -13.05 -2.10
N LEU A 108 11.63 -13.11 -0.84
CA LEU A 108 12.44 -13.38 0.34
C LEU A 108 12.73 -14.87 0.50
N VAL A 109 11.77 -15.74 0.15
CA VAL A 109 11.95 -17.20 0.20
C VAL A 109 12.93 -17.68 -0.88
N LEU A 110 12.86 -17.07 -2.07
CA LEU A 110 13.76 -17.34 -3.19
C LEU A 110 15.09 -16.57 -3.10
N ALA A 111 15.30 -15.82 -2.03
CA ALA A 111 16.49 -15.00 -1.87
C ALA A 111 17.75 -15.86 -1.76
N ALA A 112 18.81 -15.43 -2.44
CA ALA A 112 20.12 -16.03 -2.29
C ALA A 112 20.75 -15.50 -0.98
N ARG A 113 21.46 -16.36 -0.26
CA ARG A 113 22.33 -15.91 0.84
C ARG A 113 23.68 -15.57 0.26
N THR A 114 24.08 -14.31 0.34
CA THR A 114 25.39 -13.85 -0.09
C THR A 114 26.18 -13.42 1.14
N THR A 115 27.42 -13.90 1.23
CA THR A 115 28.37 -13.43 2.26
C THR A 115 29.11 -12.24 1.68
N ILE A 116 28.84 -11.05 2.21
CA ILE A 116 29.62 -9.86 1.90
C ILE A 116 30.69 -9.75 2.98
N SER A 117 31.96 -9.77 2.57
CA SER A 117 33.08 -9.45 3.44
C SER A 117 33.32 -7.95 3.41
N ASP A 118 33.25 -7.31 4.57
CA ASP A 118 33.60 -5.90 4.71
C ASP A 118 35.12 -5.70 4.61
N ASP A 119 35.57 -4.47 4.38
CA ASP A 119 37.00 -4.12 4.23
C ASP A 119 37.84 -4.47 5.48
N PHE A 120 37.17 -4.66 6.64
CA PHE A 120 37.76 -5.09 7.91
C PHE A 120 37.78 -6.61 8.12
N GLY A 121 37.30 -7.40 7.14
CA GLY A 121 37.31 -8.86 7.18
C GLY A 121 36.15 -9.52 7.92
N GLU A 122 35.21 -8.73 8.45
CA GLU A 122 33.96 -9.26 9.01
C GLU A 122 33.04 -9.75 7.90
N ARG A 123 32.41 -10.93 8.12
CA ARG A 123 31.51 -11.56 7.16
C ARG A 123 30.08 -11.34 7.62
N PHE A 124 29.31 -10.68 6.76
CA PHE A 124 27.88 -10.48 6.97
C PHE A 124 27.12 -11.39 6.01
N ASP A 125 26.27 -12.26 6.56
CA ASP A 125 25.30 -13.01 5.78
C ASP A 125 24.14 -12.08 5.43
N VAL A 126 24.10 -11.61 4.18
CA VAL A 126 23.02 -10.78 3.66
C VAL A 126 22.08 -11.67 2.86
N LEU A 127 20.78 -11.51 3.10
CA LEU A 127 19.76 -12.18 2.30
C LEU A 127 19.43 -11.26 1.12
N GLU A 128 19.79 -11.65 -0.10
CA GLU A 128 19.53 -10.90 -1.32
C GLU A 128 18.21 -11.34 -1.96
N PRO A 129 17.10 -10.63 -1.74
CA PRO A 129 15.84 -10.93 -2.41
C PRO A 129 15.96 -10.74 -3.91
N ASN A 130 15.23 -11.53 -4.69
CA ASN A 130 15.17 -11.35 -6.14
C ASN A 130 14.58 -9.96 -6.46
N PRO A 131 15.36 -9.04 -7.05
CA PRO A 131 14.97 -7.64 -7.19
C PRO A 131 13.77 -7.49 -8.14
N TRP A 132 13.63 -8.35 -9.13
CA TRP A 132 12.52 -8.30 -10.09
C TRP A 132 11.21 -8.77 -9.46
N THR A 133 11.26 -9.86 -8.69
CA THR A 133 10.09 -10.38 -7.98
C THR A 133 9.64 -9.41 -6.88
N LEU A 134 10.61 -8.84 -6.16
CA LEU A 134 10.35 -7.82 -5.14
C LEU A 134 9.70 -6.58 -5.77
N LEU A 135 10.26 -6.06 -6.86
CA LEU A 135 9.71 -4.90 -7.57
C LEU A 135 8.29 -5.16 -8.11
N ALA A 136 8.06 -6.33 -8.71
CA ALA A 136 6.74 -6.72 -9.20
C ALA A 136 5.71 -6.81 -8.06
N GLY A 137 6.06 -7.47 -6.95
CA GLY A 137 5.21 -7.57 -5.77
C GLY A 137 4.93 -6.20 -5.13
N TRP A 138 5.96 -5.35 -5.03
CA TRP A 138 5.88 -4.00 -4.50
C TRP A 138 4.93 -3.12 -5.30
N LEU A 139 5.10 -3.07 -6.63
CA LEU A 139 4.24 -2.28 -7.50
C LEU A 139 2.80 -2.80 -7.51
N LEU A 140 2.60 -4.12 -7.52
CA LEU A 140 1.27 -4.72 -7.47
C LEU A 140 0.55 -4.40 -6.15
N LEU A 141 1.26 -4.50 -5.03
CA LEU A 141 0.73 -4.16 -3.71
C LEU A 141 0.42 -2.66 -3.61
N ALA A 142 1.31 -1.80 -4.12
CA ALA A 142 1.14 -0.35 -4.10
C ALA A 142 -0.04 0.09 -4.96
N PHE A 143 -0.12 -0.44 -6.17
CA PHE A 143 -1.22 -0.21 -7.09
C PHE A 143 -2.55 -0.68 -6.49
N SER A 144 -2.57 -1.88 -5.91
CA SER A 144 -3.77 -2.42 -5.26
C SER A 144 -4.20 -1.53 -4.08
N CYS A 145 -3.29 -1.14 -3.19
CA CYS A 145 -3.56 -0.25 -2.05
C CYS A 145 -4.15 1.09 -2.47
N ALA A 146 -3.52 1.75 -3.44
CA ALA A 146 -3.97 3.06 -3.91
C ALA A 146 -5.34 3.03 -4.59
N HIS A 147 -5.70 1.88 -5.17
CA HIS A 147 -6.94 1.70 -5.93
C HIS A 147 -8.00 0.88 -5.20
N VAL A 148 -7.77 0.44 -3.95
CA VAL A 148 -8.83 -0.12 -3.10
C VAL A 148 -9.91 0.92 -2.90
N ARG A 149 -11.05 0.75 -3.57
CA ARG A 149 -12.30 1.39 -3.19
C ARG A 149 -13.07 0.45 -2.31
N TRP A 150 -13.08 0.75 -1.02
CA TRP A 150 -13.91 0.04 -0.06
C TRP A 150 -15.39 0.20 -0.45
N PRO A 151 -16.13 -0.88 -0.80
CA PRO A 151 -17.54 -0.78 -1.10
C PRO A 151 -18.26 -0.31 0.17
N ARG A 152 -18.74 0.94 0.17
CA ARG A 152 -19.55 1.50 1.29
C ARG A 152 -20.80 0.66 1.58
N GLU A 153 -21.21 -0.16 0.63
CA GLU A 153 -22.30 -1.12 0.74
C GLU A 153 -22.03 -2.27 1.75
N TRP A 154 -20.77 -2.64 2.01
CA TRP A 154 -20.45 -3.64 3.05
C TRP A 154 -20.67 -3.12 4.48
N SER A 155 -20.54 -1.82 4.75
CA SER A 155 -20.88 -1.29 6.08
C SER A 155 -22.40 -1.16 6.28
N ARG A 156 -23.14 -0.81 5.21
CA ARG A 156 -24.61 -0.72 5.26
C ARG A 156 -25.29 -2.08 5.43
N ARG A 157 -24.77 -3.15 4.81
CA ARG A 157 -25.33 -4.50 5.00
C ARG A 157 -25.17 -5.04 6.42
N ARG A 158 -24.14 -4.61 7.16
CA ARG A 158 -23.99 -4.95 8.59
C ARG A 158 -24.91 -4.12 9.49
N ALA A 159 -25.11 -2.83 9.20
CA ALA A 159 -26.05 -1.99 9.94
C ALA A 159 -27.53 -2.37 9.70
N GLY A 160 -27.86 -2.91 8.52
CA GLY A 160 -29.21 -3.41 8.22
C GLY A 160 -29.53 -4.79 8.80
N LYS A 161 -28.53 -5.52 9.30
CA LYS A 161 -28.73 -6.86 9.90
C LYS A 161 -28.98 -6.81 11.41
N SER A 162 -28.78 -5.66 12.06
CA SER A 162 -29.02 -5.47 13.50
C SER A 162 -30.38 -4.84 13.83
N SER A 163 -31.27 -4.61 12.85
CA SER A 163 -32.60 -4.04 13.09
C SER A 163 -33.76 -5.04 12.96
N VAL A 164 -33.48 -6.35 12.90
CA VAL A 164 -34.53 -7.34 13.11
C VAL A 164 -34.77 -7.42 14.61
N ARG A 165 -35.58 -6.48 15.12
CA ARG A 165 -36.19 -6.58 16.45
C ARG A 165 -37.20 -7.74 16.40
N PHE A 166 -37.01 -8.70 17.30
CA PHE A 166 -38.09 -9.55 17.79
C PHE A 166 -39.05 -8.70 18.63
#